data_AF-A0A174K8T0-F1
#
_entry.id   AF-A0A174K8T0-F1
#
_cell.length_a   1.000
_cell.length_b   1.000
_cell.length_c   1.000
_cell.angle_alpha   90.00
_cell.angle_beta   90.00
_cell.angle_gamma   90.00
#
_symmetry.space_group_name_H-M   'P 1'
#
loop_
_entity.id
_entity.type
_entity.pdbx_description
1 polymer ?
#
loop_
_entity_poly.entity_id
_entity_poly.type
_entity_poly.pdbx_seq_one_letter_code
_entity_poly.pdbx_strand_id
1 'polypeptide(L)'
;MKSLADTLHNPFISFYETAFLKRIQREKIEFIGISVSGCFQLISAVTLAKLIKEECPSVKHVSLGGNYITRLADDCMKEWHPFFEYIDSIMMYDGEEPLARLLEALDSGDDNLDCVPNLCHAKGGKIYKNHRIEQTFINDTVPDFDGFALSKYFMPELILRSRRKCWCKGDALASI
;
A
#
# COMPACT_ATOMS: atom_id res chain seq x y z
N MET A 1 -0.37 12.82 15.02
CA MET A 1 -0.48 13.08 13.56
C MET A 1 -1.11 14.44 13.24
N LYS A 2 -0.66 15.53 13.87
CA LYS A 2 -1.25 16.87 13.68
C LYS A 2 -1.14 17.38 12.23
N SER A 3 -0.09 16.99 11.51
CA SER A 3 0.14 17.35 10.10
C SER A 3 -0.94 16.85 9.13
N LEU A 4 -1.72 15.82 9.49
CA LEU A 4 -2.78 15.29 8.63
C LEU A 4 -4.08 16.12 8.68
N ALA A 5 -4.19 17.04 9.64
CA ALA A 5 -5.32 17.96 9.76
C ALA A 5 -4.94 19.41 9.46
N ASP A 6 -3.66 19.66 9.12
CA ASP A 6 -3.14 20.99 8.86
C ASP A 6 -3.42 21.39 7.41
N THR A 7 -4.58 22.00 7.16
CA THR A 7 -5.00 22.47 5.83
C THR A 7 -4.14 23.60 5.28
N LEU A 8 -3.33 24.28 6.11
CA LEU A 8 -2.44 25.35 5.66
C LEU A 8 -1.14 24.80 5.09
N HIS A 9 -0.57 23.75 5.70
CA HIS A 9 0.74 23.22 5.31
C HIS A 9 0.69 21.85 4.62
N ASN A 10 -0.45 21.17 4.62
CA ASN A 10 -0.64 19.89 3.93
C ASN A 10 -1.43 20.09 2.62
N PRO A 11 -0.74 20.33 1.48
CA PRO A 11 -1.40 20.57 0.21
C PRO A 11 -2.14 19.34 -0.34
N PHE A 12 -1.90 18.15 0.22
CA PHE A 12 -2.54 16.92 -0.25
C PHE A 12 -4.02 16.88 0.09
N ILE A 13 -4.46 17.55 1.16
CA ILE A 13 -5.87 17.55 1.58
C ILE A 13 -6.76 18.12 0.46
N SER A 14 -6.53 19.37 0.08
CA SER A 14 -7.31 20.05 -0.96
C SER A 14 -7.21 19.36 -2.32
N PHE A 15 -6.03 18.80 -2.64
CA PHE A 15 -5.83 18.01 -3.85
C PHE A 15 -6.75 16.78 -3.90
N TYR A 16 -6.78 15.97 -2.83
CA TYR A 16 -7.57 14.74 -2.80
C TYR A 16 -9.07 14.99 -2.76
N GLU A 17 -9.53 15.96 -1.97
CA GLU A 17 -10.94 16.39 -1.91
C GLU A 17 -11.47 16.77 -3.30
N THR A 18 -10.64 17.48 -4.08
CA THR A 18 -11.06 17.98 -5.39
C THR A 18 -11.00 16.90 -6.48
N ALA A 19 -9.98 16.04 -6.45
CA ALA A 19 -9.67 15.13 -7.57
C ALA A 19 -10.08 13.66 -7.36
N PHE A 20 -9.91 13.12 -6.15
CA PHE A 20 -9.97 11.67 -5.90
C PHE A 20 -11.22 11.23 -5.13
N LEU A 21 -11.58 11.90 -4.04
CA LEU A 21 -12.65 11.44 -3.14
C LEU A 21 -14.01 11.36 -3.85
N LYS A 22 -14.32 12.37 -4.67
CA LYS A 22 -15.55 12.40 -5.49
C LYS A 22 -15.65 11.20 -6.44
N ARG A 23 -14.51 10.75 -6.98
CA ARG A 23 -14.46 9.59 -7.87
C ARG A 23 -14.73 8.30 -7.10
N ILE A 24 -14.06 8.12 -5.96
CA ILE A 24 -14.22 6.96 -5.07
C ILE A 24 -15.69 6.78 -4.68
N GLN A 25 -16.34 7.86 -4.24
CA GLN A 25 -17.75 7.84 -3.85
C GLN A 25 -18.68 7.51 -5.04
N ARG A 26 -18.45 8.11 -6.20
CA ARG A 26 -19.27 7.90 -7.41
C ARG A 26 -19.18 6.46 -7.91
N GLU A 27 -17.98 5.91 -7.95
CA GLU A 27 -17.70 4.53 -8.41
C GLU A 27 -17.98 3.48 -7.33
N LYS A 28 -18.33 3.92 -6.11
CA LYS A 28 -18.60 3.05 -4.94
C LYS A 28 -17.48 2.05 -4.70
N ILE A 29 -16.24 2.53 -4.74
CA ILE A 29 -15.06 1.68 -4.52
C ILE A 29 -15.11 1.12 -3.10
N GLU A 30 -14.84 -0.18 -2.96
CA GLU A 30 -14.89 -0.91 -1.69
C GLU A 30 -13.50 -1.23 -1.12
N PHE A 31 -12.49 -1.36 -1.97
CA PHE A 31 -11.10 -1.64 -1.59
C PHE A 31 -10.16 -0.61 -2.19
N ILE A 32 -9.22 -0.11 -1.39
CA ILE A 32 -8.16 0.80 -1.84
C ILE A 32 -6.79 0.32 -1.34
N GLY A 33 -5.89 0.05 -2.28
CA GLY A 33 -4.47 -0.19 -2.02
C GLY A 33 -3.64 1.06 -2.31
N ILE A 34 -2.82 1.51 -1.34
CA ILE A 34 -1.94 2.68 -1.49
C ILE A 34 -0.48 2.23 -1.46
N SER A 35 0.21 2.36 -2.59
CA SER A 35 1.64 2.02 -2.69
C SER A 35 2.55 3.18 -2.24
N VAL A 36 3.41 2.91 -1.26
CA VAL A 36 4.37 3.83 -0.67
C VAL A 36 5.78 3.29 -0.89
N SER A 37 6.44 3.82 -1.92
CA SER A 37 7.77 3.38 -2.34
C SER A 37 8.91 4.17 -1.70
N GLY A 38 8.63 5.38 -1.19
CA GLY A 38 9.63 6.23 -0.55
C GLY A 38 9.06 7.05 0.61
N CYS A 39 9.96 7.54 1.48
CA CYS A 39 9.59 8.28 2.69
C CYS A 39 8.78 9.56 2.40
N PHE A 40 9.07 10.27 1.30
CA PHE A 40 8.37 11.49 0.92
C PHE A 40 6.90 11.26 0.56
N GLN A 41 6.51 10.03 0.22
CA GLN A 41 5.13 9.67 -0.08
C GLN A 41 4.29 9.36 1.17
N LEU A 42 4.94 9.20 2.33
CA LEU A 42 4.27 8.71 3.53
C LEU A 42 3.17 9.66 4.03
N ILE A 43 3.47 10.96 4.13
CA ILE A 43 2.49 11.96 4.58
C ILE A 43 1.28 11.97 3.64
N SER A 44 1.53 11.98 2.33
CA SER A 44 0.50 11.95 1.30
C SER A 44 -0.39 10.70 1.43
N ALA A 45 0.22 9.52 1.59
CA ALA A 45 -0.49 8.24 1.68
C ALA A 45 -1.37 8.15 2.93
N VAL A 46 -0.85 8.52 4.10
CA VAL A 46 -1.61 8.47 5.35
C VAL A 46 -2.67 9.58 5.39
N THR A 47 -2.43 10.74 4.77
CA THR A 47 -3.45 11.79 4.58
C THR A 47 -4.61 11.26 3.74
N LEU A 48 -4.32 10.60 2.61
CA LEU A 48 -5.35 10.01 1.75
C LEU A 48 -6.15 8.94 2.50
N ALA A 49 -5.48 8.03 3.21
CA ALA A 49 -6.14 6.99 3.98
C ALA A 49 -7.11 7.56 5.02
N LYS A 50 -6.69 8.60 5.75
CA LYS A 50 -7.53 9.33 6.69
C LYS A 50 -8.79 9.89 6.02
N LEU A 51 -8.62 10.66 4.94
CA LEU A 51 -9.73 11.28 4.22
C LEU A 51 -10.70 10.24 3.65
N ILE A 52 -10.20 9.11 3.16
CA ILE A 52 -11.03 7.99 2.71
C ILE A 52 -11.90 7.46 3.86
N LYS A 53 -11.30 7.19 5.03
CA LYS A 53 -12.05 6.69 6.20
C LYS A 53 -13.09 7.69 6.71
N GLU A 54 -12.82 8.98 6.59
CA GLU A 54 -13.74 10.05 7.03
C GLU A 54 -14.88 10.32 6.04
N GLU A 55 -14.61 10.26 4.73
CA GLU A 55 -15.54 10.77 3.71
C GLU A 55 -16.11 9.71 2.76
N CYS A 56 -15.50 8.52 2.67
CA CYS A 56 -15.85 7.50 1.68
C CYS A 56 -16.42 6.23 2.36
N PRO A 57 -17.69 6.23 2.79
CA PRO A 57 -18.29 5.10 3.51
C PRO A 57 -18.42 3.83 2.68
N SER A 58 -18.29 3.90 1.35
CA SER A 58 -18.25 2.72 0.49
C SER A 58 -16.97 1.89 0.67
N VAL A 59 -15.87 2.52 1.08
CA VAL A 59 -14.56 1.87 1.19
C VAL A 59 -14.53 1.08 2.50
N LYS A 60 -14.61 -0.25 2.36
CA LYS A 60 -14.57 -1.20 3.46
C LYS A 60 -13.15 -1.44 3.96
N HIS A 61 -12.17 -1.45 3.04
CA HIS A 61 -10.80 -1.81 3.36
C HIS A 61 -9.76 -0.91 2.69
N VAL A 62 -8.83 -0.38 3.47
CA VAL A 62 -7.69 0.42 3.05
C VAL A 62 -6.41 -0.30 3.43
N SER A 63 -5.59 -0.64 2.43
CA SER A 63 -4.30 -1.32 2.63
C SER A 63 -3.13 -0.46 2.15
N LEU A 64 -2.07 -0.37 2.95
CA LEU A 64 -0.79 0.21 2.49
C LEU A 64 0.12 -0.89 1.95
N GLY A 65 0.88 -0.61 0.90
CA GLY A 65 1.88 -1.53 0.37
C GLY A 65 3.12 -0.81 -0.13
N GLY A 66 4.12 -1.57 -0.58
CA GLY A 66 5.35 -1.02 -1.15
C GLY A 66 6.59 -1.18 -0.26
N ASN A 67 7.76 -0.92 -0.86
CA ASN A 67 9.05 -1.25 -0.25
C ASN A 67 9.30 -0.49 1.06
N TYR A 68 8.97 0.80 1.08
CA TYR A 68 9.23 1.64 2.25
C TYR A 68 8.33 1.24 3.43
N ILE A 69 7.02 1.07 3.19
CA ILE A 69 6.09 0.68 4.26
C ILE A 69 6.36 -0.74 4.77
N THR A 70 6.82 -1.66 3.90
CA THR A 70 7.24 -3.00 4.30
C THR A 70 8.35 -2.93 5.34
N ARG A 71 9.41 -2.15 5.07
CA ARG A 71 10.53 -1.99 5.99
C ARG A 71 10.11 -1.32 7.29
N LEU A 72 9.31 -0.25 7.20
CA LEU A 72 8.78 0.44 8.39
C LEU A 72 7.93 -0.49 9.26
N ALA A 73 7.06 -1.29 8.65
CA ALA A 73 6.25 -2.27 9.37
C ALA A 73 7.13 -3.35 10.02
N ASP A 74 8.16 -3.83 9.32
CA ASP A 74 9.06 -4.85 9.85
C ASP A 74 9.83 -4.36 11.07
N ASP A 75 10.46 -3.18 10.95
CA ASP A 75 11.34 -2.61 11.96
C ASP A 75 10.59 -2.00 13.16
N CYS A 76 9.50 -1.26 12.89
CA CYS A 76 8.89 -0.35 13.88
C CYS A 76 7.52 -0.80 14.39
N MET A 77 6.81 -1.70 13.71
CA MET A 77 5.44 -2.09 14.07
C MET A 77 5.40 -3.45 14.77
N LYS A 78 6.04 -3.53 15.95
CA LYS A 78 5.93 -4.68 16.86
C LYS A 78 4.78 -4.51 17.86
N GLU A 79 4.46 -3.26 18.17
CA GLU A 79 3.34 -2.84 19.01
C GLU A 79 2.42 -1.92 18.21
N TRP A 80 1.28 -1.54 18.80
CA TRP A 80 0.29 -0.68 18.17
C TRP A 80 0.93 0.56 17.52
N HIS A 81 0.57 0.79 16.24
CA HIS A 81 1.06 1.92 15.47
C HIS A 81 -0.12 2.82 15.06
N PRO A 82 -0.05 4.15 15.22
CA PRO A 82 -1.15 5.07 14.89
C PRO A 82 -1.66 5.04 13.45
N PHE A 83 -0.92 4.42 12.52
CA PHE A 83 -1.40 4.24 11.15
C PHE A 83 -2.67 3.39 11.10
N PHE A 84 -2.80 2.41 11.98
CA PHE A 84 -3.97 1.53 12.07
C PHE A 84 -5.24 2.24 12.57
N GLU A 85 -5.17 3.54 12.88
CA GLU A 85 -6.37 4.38 13.04
C GLU A 85 -7.00 4.75 11.67
N TYR A 86 -6.22 4.71 10.58
CA TYR A 86 -6.62 5.18 9.26
C TYR A 86 -6.53 4.10 8.17
N ILE A 87 -5.91 2.96 8.48
CA ILE A 87 -5.75 1.82 7.56
C ILE A 87 -6.15 0.53 8.25
N ASP A 88 -6.56 -0.47 7.47
CA ASP A 88 -6.97 -1.77 7.99
C ASP A 88 -5.83 -2.79 7.94
N SER A 89 -4.96 -2.68 6.92
CA SER A 89 -3.81 -3.57 6.77
C SER A 89 -2.61 -2.93 6.06
N ILE A 90 -1.48 -3.60 6.15
CA ILE A 90 -0.27 -3.35 5.39
C ILE A 90 0.08 -4.64 4.65
N MET A 91 0.06 -4.59 3.31
CA MET A 91 0.58 -5.63 2.45
C MET A 91 2.11 -5.54 2.40
N MET A 92 2.78 -6.48 3.06
CA MET A 92 4.23 -6.51 3.14
C MET A 92 4.84 -7.25 1.95
N TYR A 93 6.10 -6.94 1.63
CA TYR A 93 6.89 -7.66 0.63
C TYR A 93 6.24 -7.68 -0.76
N ASP A 94 6.24 -8.85 -1.42
CA ASP A 94 5.63 -9.10 -2.70
C ASP A 94 4.12 -9.34 -2.50
N GLY A 95 3.29 -8.51 -3.13
CA GLY A 95 1.85 -8.50 -2.93
C GLY A 95 1.02 -9.18 -4.01
N GLU A 96 1.61 -9.72 -5.09
CA GLU A 96 0.84 -10.23 -6.24
C GLU A 96 -0.12 -11.37 -5.85
N GLU A 97 0.39 -12.47 -5.28
CA GLU A 97 -0.43 -13.58 -4.77
C GLU A 97 -1.20 -13.20 -3.48
N PRO A 98 -0.58 -12.57 -2.47
CA PRO A 98 -1.28 -12.15 -1.26
C PRO A 98 -2.48 -11.22 -1.48
N LEU A 99 -2.42 -10.31 -2.45
CA LEU A 99 -3.50 -9.37 -2.71
C LEU A 99 -4.75 -10.09 -3.23
N ALA A 100 -4.60 -11.08 -4.10
CA ALA A 100 -5.72 -11.90 -4.56
C ALA A 100 -6.40 -12.60 -3.37
N ARG A 101 -5.61 -13.22 -2.48
CA ARG A 101 -6.13 -13.84 -1.25
C ARG A 101 -6.81 -12.85 -0.30
N LEU A 102 -6.27 -11.63 -0.21
CA LEU A 102 -6.90 -10.59 0.60
C LEU A 102 -8.28 -10.22 0.05
N LEU A 103 -8.40 -10.02 -1.26
CA LEU A 103 -9.67 -9.69 -1.90
C LEU A 103 -10.69 -10.83 -1.75
N GLU A 104 -10.27 -12.07 -1.95
CA GLU A 104 -11.12 -13.26 -1.73
C GLU A 104 -11.63 -13.35 -0.29
N ALA A 105 -10.75 -13.08 0.70
CA ALA A 105 -11.14 -13.06 2.11
C ALA A 105 -12.17 -11.96 2.39
N LEU A 106 -11.97 -10.75 1.85
CA LEU A 106 -12.90 -9.63 2.01
C LEU A 106 -14.25 -9.89 1.34
N ASP A 107 -14.27 -10.50 0.16
CA ASP A 107 -15.50 -10.85 -0.57
C ASP A 107 -16.29 -11.96 0.13
N SER A 108 -15.60 -12.88 0.83
CA SER A 108 -16.25 -13.94 1.60
C SER A 108 -17.00 -13.42 2.85
N GLY A 109 -16.72 -12.18 3.25
CA GLY A 109 -17.28 -11.58 4.47
C GLY A 109 -16.68 -12.14 5.77
N ASP A 110 -15.59 -12.91 5.68
CA ASP A 110 -14.85 -13.38 6.86
C ASP A 110 -13.85 -12.29 7.31
N ASP A 111 -14.03 -11.79 8.54
CA ASP A 111 -13.10 -10.85 9.19
C ASP A 111 -11.77 -11.53 9.60
N ASN A 112 -11.62 -12.83 9.34
CA ASN A 112 -10.40 -13.56 9.60
C ASN A 112 -9.35 -13.37 8.49
N LEU A 113 -8.48 -12.39 8.70
CA LEU A 113 -7.37 -12.12 7.79
C LEU A 113 -6.10 -12.94 8.10
N ASP A 114 -6.10 -13.81 9.11
CA ASP A 114 -4.91 -14.55 9.58
C ASP A 114 -4.34 -15.50 8.50
N CYS A 115 -5.20 -15.94 7.56
CA CYS A 115 -4.82 -16.81 6.45
C CYS A 115 -4.15 -16.08 5.28
N VAL A 116 -4.21 -14.74 5.24
CA VAL A 116 -3.62 -13.95 4.15
C VAL A 116 -2.11 -13.82 4.38
N PRO A 117 -1.25 -14.44 3.54
CA PRO A 117 0.19 -14.36 3.71
C PRO A 117 0.70 -12.92 3.53
N ASN A 118 1.87 -12.60 4.06
CA ASN A 118 2.50 -11.28 3.94
C ASN A 118 1.65 -10.09 4.47
N LEU A 119 0.52 -10.35 5.13
CA LEU A 119 -0.33 -9.29 5.65
C LEU A 119 0.07 -8.91 7.08
N CYS A 120 0.16 -7.62 7.32
CA CYS A 120 0.22 -7.05 8.66
C CYS A 120 -1.10 -6.32 8.93
N HIS A 121 -1.88 -6.77 9.91
CA HIS A 121 -3.20 -6.21 10.22
C HIS A 121 -3.35 -6.00 11.72
N ALA A 122 -4.34 -5.22 12.13
CA ALA A 122 -4.62 -4.98 13.54
C ALA A 122 -5.99 -5.51 13.94
N LYS A 123 -6.06 -6.23 15.07
CA LYS A 123 -7.30 -6.76 15.64
C LYS A 123 -7.28 -6.59 17.15
N GLY A 124 -8.33 -5.99 17.72
CA GLY A 124 -8.43 -5.76 19.17
C GLY A 124 -7.25 -4.94 19.75
N GLY A 125 -6.74 -3.96 19.00
CA GLY A 125 -5.62 -3.11 19.43
C GLY A 125 -4.24 -3.78 19.39
N LYS A 126 -4.13 -4.99 18.85
CA LYS A 126 -2.87 -5.71 18.65
C LYS A 126 -2.57 -5.85 17.16
N ILE A 127 -1.29 -5.81 16.83
CA ILE A 127 -0.80 -6.03 15.47
C ILE A 127 -0.47 -7.52 15.29
N TYR A 128 -0.90 -8.07 14.16
CA TYR A 128 -0.63 -9.42 13.71
C TYR A 128 0.13 -9.35 12.40
N LYS A 129 1.24 -10.08 12.32
CA LYS A 129 2.03 -10.26 11.10
C LYS A 129 1.90 -11.71 10.69
N ASN A 130 1.26 -11.94 9.55
CA ASN A 130 1.02 -13.28 9.06
C ASN A 130 2.29 -13.89 8.48
N HIS A 131 2.23 -15.20 8.24
CA HIS A 131 3.34 -15.95 7.67
C HIS A 131 3.79 -15.34 6.34
N ARG A 132 5.11 -15.29 6.14
CA ARG A 132 5.70 -14.75 4.92
C ARG A 132 5.76 -15.83 3.85
N ILE A 133 5.38 -15.48 2.63
CA ILE A 133 5.67 -16.26 1.43
C ILE A 133 6.61 -15.48 0.52
N GLU A 134 7.45 -16.20 -0.22
CA GLU A 134 8.19 -15.62 -1.33
C GLU A 134 7.44 -15.90 -2.63
N GLN A 135 7.44 -14.95 -3.56
CA GLN A 135 6.93 -15.23 -4.90
C GLN A 135 7.80 -16.29 -5.59
N THR A 136 7.16 -17.40 -5.92
CA THR A 136 7.79 -18.57 -6.55
C THR A 136 7.64 -18.58 -8.07
N PHE A 137 6.66 -17.86 -8.62
CA PHE A 137 6.38 -17.83 -10.06
C PHE A 137 6.83 -16.52 -10.72
N ILE A 138 7.26 -16.64 -11.98
CA ILE A 138 7.44 -15.50 -12.88
C ILE A 138 6.03 -15.08 -13.28
N ASN A 139 5.64 -13.87 -12.89
CA ASN A 139 4.40 -13.28 -13.35
C ASN A 139 4.52 -13.06 -14.86
N ASP A 140 3.69 -13.75 -15.62
CA ASP A 140 3.61 -13.70 -17.07
C ASP A 140 2.70 -12.56 -17.56
N THR A 141 1.99 -11.89 -16.64
CA THR A 141 1.23 -10.68 -16.96
C THR A 141 2.16 -9.50 -17.15
N VAL A 142 1.94 -8.77 -18.25
CA VAL A 142 2.62 -7.51 -18.52
C VAL A 142 2.08 -6.44 -17.57
N PRO A 143 2.91 -5.48 -17.13
CA PRO A 143 2.42 -4.35 -16.36
C PRO A 143 1.32 -3.60 -17.12
N ASP A 144 0.26 -3.24 -16.40
CA ASP A 144 -0.81 -2.43 -16.93
C ASP A 144 -0.40 -0.95 -16.99
N PHE A 145 -0.58 -0.34 -18.16
CA PHE A 145 -0.32 1.08 -18.40
C PHE A 145 -1.59 1.86 -18.73
N ASP A 146 -2.77 1.25 -18.54
CA ASP A 146 -4.04 1.93 -18.74
C ASP A 146 -4.18 3.14 -17.80
N GLY A 147 -4.73 4.22 -18.35
CA GLY A 147 -4.90 5.49 -17.63
C GLY A 147 -3.64 6.39 -17.58
N PHE A 148 -2.47 5.91 -18.01
CA PHE A 148 -1.28 6.75 -18.15
C PHE A 148 -1.32 7.53 -19.47
N ALA A 149 -1.29 8.87 -19.38
CA ALA A 149 -1.15 9.73 -20.55
C ALA A 149 0.31 9.76 -21.02
N LEU A 150 0.82 8.62 -21.54
CA LEU A 150 2.23 8.43 -21.91
C LEU A 150 2.78 9.54 -22.82
N SER A 151 1.95 10.10 -23.69
CA SER A 151 2.33 11.23 -24.56
C SER A 151 2.71 12.51 -23.82
N LYS A 152 2.34 12.65 -22.54
CA LYS A 152 2.70 13.80 -21.69
C LYS A 152 4.00 13.56 -20.92
N TYR A 153 4.58 12.37 -20.98
CA TYR A 153 5.84 12.06 -20.32
C TYR A 153 7.00 12.54 -21.21
N PHE A 154 8.09 12.95 -20.56
CA PHE A 154 9.33 13.33 -21.27
C PHE A 154 9.90 12.19 -22.12
N MET A 155 9.57 10.94 -21.78
CA MET A 155 9.89 9.76 -22.56
C MET A 155 8.61 8.95 -22.75
N PRO A 156 7.91 9.09 -23.88
CA PRO A 156 6.63 8.45 -24.13
C PRO A 156 6.75 6.95 -24.44
N GLU A 157 7.96 6.46 -24.70
CA GLU A 157 8.26 5.06 -24.96
C GLU A 157 8.27 4.24 -23.65
N LEU A 158 7.68 3.04 -23.70
CA LEU A 158 7.61 2.14 -22.55
C LEU A 158 8.96 1.45 -22.31
N ILE A 159 9.55 1.71 -21.15
CA ILE A 159 10.72 0.96 -20.67
C ILE A 159 10.25 -0.11 -19.69
N LEU A 160 10.29 -1.36 -20.12
CA LEU A 160 9.98 -2.51 -19.28
C LEU A 160 11.23 -2.93 -18.48
N ARG A 161 11.07 -3.07 -17.17
CA ARG A 161 12.08 -3.72 -16.34
C ARG A 161 11.95 -5.23 -16.47
N SER A 162 12.93 -5.87 -17.12
CA SER A 162 12.98 -7.35 -17.24
C SER A 162 13.43 -8.06 -15.96
N ARG A 163 13.88 -7.33 -14.92
CA ARG A 163 14.36 -7.89 -13.66
C ARG A 163 13.65 -7.28 -12.44
N ARG A 164 13.04 -8.13 -11.61
CA ARG A 164 12.32 -7.75 -10.38
C ARG A 164 13.22 -7.65 -9.14
N LYS A 165 14.20 -8.55 -8.99
CA LYS A 165 15.16 -8.54 -7.87
C LYS A 165 16.54 -8.07 -8.35
N CYS A 166 17.17 -7.18 -7.58
CA CYS A 166 18.60 -6.92 -7.68
C CYS A 166 19.28 -7.68 -6.54
N TRP A 167 20.13 -8.66 -6.86
CA TRP A 167 20.97 -9.33 -5.88
C TRP A 167 22.14 -8.41 -5.54
N CYS A 168 21.96 -7.49 -4.60
CA CYS A 168 23.08 -6.80 -3.97
C CYS A 168 23.57 -7.64 -2.80
N LYS A 169 24.53 -8.54 -3.05
CA LYS A 169 25.27 -9.19 -1.96
C LYS A 169 26.23 -8.12 -1.42
N GLY A 170 25.81 -7.42 -0.37
CA GLY A 170 26.71 -6.61 0.44
C GLY A 170 27.61 -7.51 1.28
N ASP A 171 28.40 -8.37 0.63
CA ASP A 171 29.54 -9.00 1.29
C ASP A 171 30.66 -7.95 1.24
N ALA A 172 30.77 -7.17 2.32
CA ALA A 172 32.02 -6.53 2.66
C ALA A 172 33.04 -7.67 2.87
N LEU A 173 33.76 -8.02 1.80
CA LEU A 173 34.99 -8.79 1.87
C LEU A 173 36.01 -7.94 2.63
N ALA A 174 35.94 -7.98 3.96
CA ALA A 174 37.12 -7.84 4.78
C ALA A 174 37.92 -9.14 4.61
N SER A 175 38.89 -9.13 3.73
CA SER A 175 39.92 -10.17 3.65
C SER A 175 41.21 -9.55 3.12
N ILE A 176 42.15 -9.46 4.07
CA ILE A 176 43.58 -9.13 4.01
C ILE A 176 43.91 -7.64 3.89
#